data_AF-A0A3D0P525-F1
#
_entry.id   AF-A0A3D0P525-F1
#
_cell.length_a   1.000
_cell.length_b   1.000
_cell.length_c   1.000
_cell.angle_alpha   90.00
_cell.angle_beta   90.00
_cell.angle_gamma   90.00
#
_symmetry.space_group_name_H-M   'P 1'
#
loop_
_entity.id
_entity.type
_entity.pdbx_description
1 polymer ?
#
loop_
_entity_poly.entity_id
_entity_poly.type
_entity_poly.pdbx_seq_one_letter_code
_entity_poly.pdbx_strand_id
1 'polypeptide(L)'
;MFATLYRITEDAEEAADLTQETFISAAKSVAGFRGDSGLKTWLYRIAINHARNRKRWWFRRGRSKTISIDSPIGPSEQTIGDTLDAGSRSPEDEAIWRERQLSLRRALNELPEIFREAVVLCDIEGLSYDEIAEVLGISMGTVKSRIARGREELRRKLKGY
;
A
#
# COMPACT_ATOMS: atom_id res chain seq x y z
N MET A 1 6.89 0.06 -4.69
CA MET A 1 7.40 0.82 -3.54
C MET A 1 6.55 2.04 -3.20
N PHE A 2 6.69 3.21 -3.86
CA PHE A 2 5.87 4.40 -3.54
C PHE A 2 4.37 4.09 -3.62
N ALA A 3 3.91 3.56 -4.75
CA ALA A 3 2.51 3.21 -4.94
C ALA A 3 2.02 2.15 -3.92
N THR A 4 2.91 1.28 -3.44
CA THR A 4 2.61 0.28 -2.41
C THR A 4 2.42 0.97 -1.06
N LEU A 5 3.37 1.81 -0.67
CA LEU A 5 3.33 2.57 0.58
C LEU A 5 2.14 3.51 0.60
N TYR A 6 1.81 4.15 -0.52
CA TYR A 6 0.64 5.00 -0.64
C TYR A 6 -0.68 4.25 -0.41
N ARG A 7 -0.81 3.04 -0.97
CA ARG A 7 -1.99 2.20 -0.70
C ARG A 7 -2.05 1.74 0.76
N ILE A 8 -0.93 1.72 1.46
CA ILE A 8 -0.87 1.30 2.87
C ILE A 8 -1.14 2.49 3.80
N THR A 9 -0.52 3.64 3.56
CA THR A 9 -0.61 4.85 4.42
C THR A 9 -1.82 5.71 4.12
N GLU A 10 -2.35 5.64 2.89
CA GLU A 10 -3.40 6.52 2.38
C GLU A 10 -3.00 8.00 2.29
N ASP A 11 -1.70 8.29 2.41
CA ASP A 11 -1.14 9.64 2.45
C ASP A 11 0.09 9.69 1.53
N ALA A 12 0.05 10.61 0.56
CA ALA A 12 1.07 10.72 -0.48
C ALA A 12 2.38 11.29 0.04
N GLU A 13 2.34 12.22 1.00
CA GLU A 13 3.52 12.78 1.63
C GLU A 13 4.21 11.73 2.48
N GLU A 14 3.45 11.02 3.31
CA GLU A 14 3.98 9.92 4.12
C GLU A 14 4.54 8.80 3.22
N ALA A 15 3.88 8.50 2.08
CA ALA A 15 4.38 7.51 1.14
C ALA A 15 5.70 7.92 0.48
N ALA A 16 5.88 9.21 0.17
CA ALA A 16 7.10 9.76 -0.42
C ALA A 16 8.27 9.66 0.58
N ASP A 17 8.03 10.14 1.81
CA ASP A 17 8.98 10.06 2.92
C ASP A 17 9.42 8.61 3.18
N LEU A 18 8.45 7.72 3.38
CA LEU A 18 8.72 6.31 3.67
C LEU A 18 9.46 5.62 2.53
N THR A 19 9.18 5.99 1.28
CA THR A 19 9.92 5.48 0.11
C THR A 19 11.40 5.86 0.21
N GLN A 20 11.67 7.14 0.52
CA GLN A 20 13.03 7.63 0.68
C GLN A 20 13.74 6.94 1.85
N GLU A 21 13.11 6.89 3.03
CA GLU A 21 13.63 6.23 4.23
C GLU A 21 13.94 4.75 3.97
N THR A 22 13.08 4.07 3.21
CA THR A 22 13.27 2.67 2.80
C THR A 22 14.54 2.51 1.99
N PHE A 23 14.73 3.29 0.92
CA PHE A 23 15.91 3.16 0.06
C PHE A 23 17.20 3.59 0.76
N ILE A 24 17.17 4.63 1.60
CA ILE A 24 18.32 5.02 2.42
C ILE A 24 18.70 3.88 3.38
N SER A 25 17.71 3.29 4.06
CA SER A 25 17.95 2.18 5.00
C SER A 25 18.47 0.94 4.28
N ALA A 26 17.91 0.63 3.11
CA ALA A 26 18.37 -0.46 2.26
C ALA A 26 19.82 -0.23 1.81
N ALA A 27 20.16 0.94 1.29
CA ALA A 27 21.52 1.27 0.86
C ALA A 27 22.54 1.15 2.01
N LYS A 28 22.17 1.57 3.23
CA LYS A 28 23.03 1.44 4.42
C LYS A 28 23.21 -0.01 4.89
N SER A 29 22.23 -0.88 4.65
CA SER A 29 22.21 -2.26 5.17
C SER A 29 22.50 -3.34 4.12
N VAL A 30 22.58 -2.98 2.84
CA VAL A 30 22.74 -3.91 1.72
C VAL A 30 24.01 -4.76 1.83
N ALA A 31 25.09 -4.22 2.40
CA ALA A 31 26.33 -4.97 2.62
C ALA A 31 26.13 -6.17 3.57
N GLY A 32 25.14 -6.12 4.45
CA GLY A 32 24.77 -7.21 5.36
C GLY A 32 23.64 -8.10 4.85
N PHE A 33 23.16 -7.89 3.62
CA PHE A 33 22.09 -8.71 3.05
C PHE A 33 22.62 -10.11 2.72
N ARG A 34 22.11 -11.12 3.43
CA ARG A 34 22.59 -12.51 3.34
C ARG A 34 21.98 -13.31 2.19
N GLY A 35 20.93 -12.80 1.53
CA GLY A 35 20.21 -13.55 0.50
C GLY A 35 19.29 -14.64 1.04
N ASP A 36 18.97 -14.63 2.34
CA ASP A 36 18.01 -15.56 2.97
C ASP A 36 16.60 -15.45 2.35
N SER A 37 16.31 -14.33 1.68
CA SER A 37 15.09 -14.08 0.92
C SER A 37 15.38 -13.29 -0.35
N GLY A 38 14.40 -13.16 -1.24
CA GLY A 38 14.55 -12.32 -2.43
C GLY A 38 14.75 -10.85 -2.06
N LEU A 39 15.54 -10.12 -2.85
CA LEU A 39 15.82 -8.68 -2.62
C LEU A 39 14.52 -7.87 -2.52
N LYS A 40 13.51 -8.20 -3.34
CA LYS A 40 12.19 -7.57 -3.32
C LYS A 40 11.49 -7.75 -1.97
N THR A 41 11.47 -8.98 -1.45
CA THR A 41 10.89 -9.35 -0.15
C THR A 41 11.61 -8.63 1.00
N TRP A 42 12.94 -8.62 0.96
CA TRP A 42 13.74 -7.88 1.93
C TRP A 42 13.46 -6.36 1.92
N LEU A 43 13.36 -5.74 0.74
CA LEU A 43 13.01 -4.33 0.60
C LEU A 43 11.61 -4.03 1.15
N TYR A 44 10.62 -4.87 0.84
CA TYR A 44 9.27 -4.69 1.38
C TYR A 44 9.23 -4.87 2.90
N ARG A 45 10.04 -5.75 3.47
CA ARG A 45 10.17 -5.88 4.93
C ARG A 45 10.66 -4.57 5.57
N ILE A 46 11.64 -3.90 4.97
CA ILE A 46 12.11 -2.58 5.43
C ILE A 46 10.97 -1.55 5.33
N ALA A 47 10.29 -1.49 4.17
CA ALA A 47 9.23 -0.53 3.91
C ALA A 47 8.05 -0.65 4.88
N ILE A 48 7.56 -1.86 5.10
CA ILE A 48 6.44 -2.13 6.01
C ILE A 48 6.82 -1.79 7.46
N ASN A 49 8.06 -2.09 7.87
CA ASN A 49 8.53 -1.73 9.20
C ASN A 49 8.55 -0.21 9.41
N HIS A 50 9.03 0.56 8.43
CA HIS A 50 8.99 2.03 8.49
C HIS A 50 7.56 2.55 8.55
N ALA A 51 6.67 2.06 7.69
CA ALA A 51 5.26 2.47 7.68
C ALA A 51 4.57 2.22 9.04
N ARG A 52 4.75 1.03 9.61
CA ARG A 52 4.19 0.66 10.92
C ARG A 52 4.77 1.51 12.06
N ASN A 53 6.07 1.81 12.01
CA ASN A 53 6.73 2.66 13.01
C ASN A 53 6.22 4.11 12.94
N ARG A 54 6.12 4.67 11.74
CA ARG A 54 5.59 6.01 11.48
C ARG A 54 4.15 6.14 11.98
N LYS A 55 3.29 5.17 11.65
CA LYS A 55 1.91 5.12 12.14
C LYS A 55 1.84 5.07 13.67
N ARG A 56 2.62 4.19 14.30
CA ARG A 56 2.67 4.08 15.76
C ARG A 56 3.15 5.38 16.41
N TRP A 57 4.07 6.08 15.77
CA TRP A 57 4.55 7.40 16.20
C TRP A 57 3.45 8.46 16.12
N TRP A 58 2.64 8.49 15.06
CA TRP A 58 1.50 9.40 14.90
C TRP A 58 0.35 9.09 15.87
N PHE A 59 0.02 7.82 16.06
CA PHE A 59 -1.02 7.39 17.00
C PHE A 59 -0.72 7.87 18.43
N ARG A 60 0.54 7.74 18.87
CA ARG A 60 0.98 8.20 20.21
C ARG A 60 0.97 9.72 20.36
N ARG A 61 1.12 10.48 19.27
CA ARG A 61 1.12 11.94 19.27
C ARG A 61 -0.27 12.56 19.10
N GLY A 62 -1.32 11.75 19.00
CA GLY A 62 -2.69 12.24 18.93
C GLY A 62 -3.05 12.90 17.59
N ARG A 63 -2.32 12.62 16.50
CA ARG A 63 -2.62 13.16 15.16
C ARG A 63 -3.98 12.73 14.60
N SER A 64 -4.70 11.81 15.26
CA SER A 64 -6.11 11.50 14.99
C SER A 64 -7.05 12.71 15.11
N LYS A 65 -6.57 13.90 15.50
CA LYS A 65 -7.36 15.14 15.65
C LYS A 65 -6.95 16.30 14.75
N THR A 66 -5.95 16.14 13.87
CA THR A 66 -5.49 17.25 13.02
C THR A 66 -5.90 17.01 11.58
N ILE A 67 -7.02 17.62 11.19
CA ILE A 67 -7.41 17.77 9.79
C ILE A 67 -6.45 18.82 9.20
N SER A 68 -5.77 18.47 8.10
CA SER A 68 -4.97 19.44 7.34
C SER A 68 -5.89 20.54 6.80
N ILE A 69 -5.51 21.80 7.00
CA ILE A 69 -6.25 22.96 6.46
C ILE A 69 -6.26 22.94 4.92
N ASP A 70 -5.26 22.33 4.30
CA ASP A 70 -5.11 22.22 2.84
C ASP A 70 -5.63 20.89 2.27
N SER A 71 -6.41 20.12 3.03
CA SER A 71 -6.98 18.86 2.53
C SER A 71 -7.92 19.16 1.36
N PRO A 72 -7.66 18.65 0.14
CA PRO A 72 -8.50 18.95 -1.02
C PRO A 72 -9.94 18.45 -0.79
N ILE A 73 -10.89 19.39 -0.90
CA ILE A 73 -12.33 19.11 -0.90
C ILE A 73 -12.73 18.86 -2.36
N GLY A 74 -12.37 17.70 -2.92
CA GLY A 74 -12.79 17.34 -4.27
C GLY A 74 -11.94 16.27 -4.95
N PRO A 75 -12.47 15.60 -5.99
CA PRO A 75 -11.78 14.54 -6.71
C PRO A 75 -10.81 15.16 -7.72
N SER A 76 -9.77 15.83 -7.23
CA SER A 76 -8.65 16.28 -8.06
C SER A 76 -7.38 15.63 -7.54
N GLU A 77 -7.21 14.35 -7.80
CA GLU A 77 -5.95 13.66 -7.61
C GLU A 77 -5.58 13.00 -8.93
N GLN A 78 -4.91 13.74 -9.81
CA GLN A 78 -3.95 13.07 -10.68
C GLN A 78 -2.76 12.71 -9.78
N THR A 79 -2.60 11.44 -9.46
CA THR A 79 -1.38 10.97 -8.81
C THR A 79 -0.36 10.53 -9.87
N ILE A 80 0.92 10.61 -9.53
CA ILE A 80 2.03 10.15 -10.39
C ILE A 80 1.84 8.65 -10.78
N GLY A 81 1.09 7.88 -9.99
CA GLY A 81 0.73 6.50 -10.28
C GLY A 81 -0.33 6.33 -11.38
N ASP A 82 -1.21 7.31 -11.57
CA ASP A 82 -2.25 7.27 -12.60
C ASP A 82 -1.68 7.57 -13.99
N THR A 83 -0.50 8.20 -14.05
CA THR A 83 0.15 8.65 -15.29
C THR A 83 0.96 7.56 -16.00
N LEU A 84 1.12 6.36 -15.42
CA LEU A 84 2.03 5.33 -15.93
C LEU A 84 1.44 4.41 -17.00
N ASP A 85 0.19 4.60 -17.41
CA ASP A 85 -0.46 3.75 -18.42
C ASP A 85 -1.21 4.59 -19.47
N ALA A 86 -0.50 5.53 -20.09
CA ALA A 86 -1.00 6.33 -21.22
C ALA A 86 -0.81 5.57 -22.55
N GLY A 87 -1.39 4.38 -22.66
CA GLY A 87 -1.54 3.66 -23.93
C GLY A 87 -2.92 3.93 -24.53
N SER A 88 -2.97 4.63 -25.67
CA SER A 88 -4.06 4.70 -26.66
C SER A 88 -5.49 4.31 -26.23
N ARG A 89 -6.02 4.89 -25.15
CA ARG A 89 -7.42 4.71 -24.72
C ARG A 89 -8.27 5.86 -25.25
N SER A 90 -9.53 5.58 -25.59
CA SER A 90 -10.47 6.67 -25.88
C SER A 90 -10.71 7.49 -24.60
N PRO A 91 -11.12 8.78 -24.70
CA PRO A 91 -11.43 9.58 -23.51
C PRO A 91 -12.50 8.94 -22.60
N GLU A 92 -13.42 8.18 -23.17
CA GLU A 92 -14.46 7.43 -22.46
C GLU A 92 -13.87 6.25 -21.68
N ASP A 93 -13.00 5.47 -22.32
CA ASP A 93 -12.29 4.36 -21.67
C ASP A 93 -11.39 4.84 -20.52
N GLU A 94 -10.74 6.00 -20.69
CA GLU A 94 -9.92 6.62 -19.66
C GLU A 94 -10.77 7.12 -18.48
N ALA A 95 -11.96 7.64 -18.74
CA ALA A 95 -12.90 8.03 -17.69
C ALA A 95 -13.39 6.80 -16.88
N ILE A 96 -13.80 5.74 -17.56
CA ILE A 96 -14.24 4.48 -16.92
C ILE A 96 -13.09 3.84 -16.12
N TRP A 97 -11.88 3.83 -16.67
CA TRP A 97 -10.70 3.31 -15.98
C TRP A 97 -10.40 4.10 -14.71
N ARG A 98 -10.43 5.44 -14.77
CA ARG A 98 -10.23 6.31 -13.60
C ARG A 98 -11.28 6.08 -12.53
N GLU A 99 -12.56 5.97 -12.91
CA GLU A 99 -13.64 5.68 -11.97
C GLU A 99 -13.40 4.35 -11.24
N ARG A 100 -13.00 3.29 -11.97
CA ARG A 100 -12.67 1.99 -11.37
C ARG A 100 -11.46 2.07 -10.43
N GLN A 101 -10.41 2.82 -10.79
CA GLN A 101 -9.25 3.02 -9.91
C GLN A 101 -9.64 3.75 -8.61
N LEU A 102 -10.46 4.80 -8.72
CA LEU A 102 -10.95 5.53 -7.55
C LEU A 102 -11.79 4.63 -6.64
N SER A 103 -12.69 3.81 -7.21
CA SER A 103 -13.51 2.87 -6.45
C SER A 103 -12.68 1.79 -5.77
N LEU A 104 -11.69 1.22 -6.45
CA LEU A 104 -10.76 0.26 -5.86
C LEU A 104 -9.96 0.89 -4.71
N ARG A 105 -9.46 2.11 -4.91
CA ARG A 105 -8.68 2.82 -3.90
C ARG A 105 -9.52 3.13 -2.66
N ARG A 106 -10.74 3.64 -2.83
CA ARG A 106 -11.69 3.85 -1.72
C ARG A 106 -11.98 2.54 -0.99
N ALA A 107 -12.25 1.47 -1.74
CA ALA A 107 -12.51 0.17 -1.16
C ALA A 107 -11.31 -0.30 -0.33
N LEU A 108 -10.08 -0.22 -0.84
CA LEU A 108 -8.84 -0.54 -0.12
C LEU A 108 -8.67 0.28 1.17
N ASN A 109 -8.89 1.59 1.10
CA ASN A 109 -8.79 2.51 2.24
C ASN A 109 -9.79 2.17 3.37
N GLU A 110 -10.93 1.56 3.03
CA GLU A 110 -11.89 1.12 4.05
C GLU A 110 -11.56 -0.25 4.67
N LEU A 111 -10.56 -0.99 4.15
CA LEU A 111 -10.13 -2.24 4.79
C LEU A 111 -9.39 -1.94 6.09
N PRO A 112 -9.57 -2.78 7.12
CA PRO A 112 -8.61 -2.88 8.22
C PRO A 112 -7.19 -3.06 7.67
N GLU A 113 -6.25 -2.26 8.18
CA GLU A 113 -4.85 -2.20 7.73
C GLU A 113 -4.23 -3.59 7.58
N ILE A 114 -4.43 -4.49 8.55
CA ILE A 114 -3.85 -5.84 8.52
C ILE A 114 -4.31 -6.66 7.31
N PHE A 115 -5.50 -6.40 6.78
CA PHE A 115 -6.03 -7.04 5.59
C PHE A 115 -5.55 -6.32 4.34
N ARG A 116 -5.51 -4.99 4.37
CA ARG A 116 -5.00 -4.15 3.29
C ARG A 116 -3.54 -4.46 2.97
N GLU A 117 -2.66 -4.49 3.97
CA GLU A 117 -1.25 -4.86 3.80
C GLU A 117 -1.12 -6.22 3.10
N ALA A 118 -1.85 -7.23 3.58
CA ALA A 118 -1.79 -8.58 3.03
C ALA A 118 -2.31 -8.67 1.59
N VAL A 119 -3.42 -7.97 1.29
CA VAL A 119 -3.99 -7.93 -0.07
C VAL A 119 -3.09 -7.15 -1.02
N VAL A 120 -2.57 -5.99 -0.63
CA VAL A 120 -1.67 -5.19 -1.48
C VAL A 120 -0.42 -6.00 -1.84
N LEU A 121 0.20 -6.65 -0.85
CA LEU A 121 1.40 -7.44 -1.09
C LEU A 121 1.13 -8.69 -1.97
N CYS A 122 -0.04 -9.31 -1.82
CA CYS A 122 -0.42 -10.49 -2.60
C CYS A 122 -0.88 -10.13 -4.01
N ASP A 123 -1.94 -9.31 -4.12
CA ASP A 123 -2.72 -9.14 -5.35
C ASP A 123 -2.15 -8.03 -6.24
N ILE A 124 -1.40 -7.09 -5.68
CA ILE A 124 -0.81 -5.97 -6.43
C ILE A 124 0.69 -6.20 -6.63
N GLU A 125 1.42 -6.52 -5.56
CA GLU A 125 2.86 -6.73 -5.65
C GLU A 125 3.24 -8.15 -6.11
N GLY A 126 2.31 -9.11 -6.07
CA GLY A 126 2.53 -10.47 -6.55
C GLY A 126 3.50 -11.28 -5.67
N LEU A 127 3.64 -10.94 -4.39
CA LEU A 127 4.45 -11.74 -3.47
C LEU A 127 3.75 -13.06 -3.15
N SER A 128 4.55 -14.13 -3.03
CA SER A 128 4.08 -15.42 -2.54
C SER A 128 3.66 -15.33 -1.06
N TYR A 129 2.89 -16.30 -0.60
CA TYR A 129 2.42 -16.28 0.79
C TYR A 129 3.57 -16.37 1.79
N ASP A 130 4.62 -17.14 1.46
CA ASP A 130 5.82 -17.26 2.28
C ASP A 130 6.60 -15.93 2.36
N GLU A 131 6.74 -15.24 1.24
CA GLU A 131 7.35 -13.89 1.21
C GLU A 131 6.52 -12.88 2.02
N ILE A 132 5.19 -12.95 1.94
CA ILE A 132 4.30 -12.09 2.74
C ILE A 132 4.44 -12.40 4.23
N ALA A 133 4.55 -13.68 4.60
CA ALA A 133 4.78 -14.10 5.98
C ALA A 133 6.07 -13.49 6.53
N GLU A 134 7.15 -13.52 5.74
CA GLU A 134 8.43 -12.91 6.08
C GLU A 134 8.35 -11.38 6.17
N VAL A 135 7.74 -10.73 5.18
CA VAL A 135 7.59 -9.26 5.14
C VAL A 135 6.78 -8.75 6.34
N LEU A 136 5.68 -9.43 6.66
CA LEU A 136 4.76 -8.99 7.71
C LEU A 136 5.16 -9.49 9.10
N GLY A 137 6.05 -10.50 9.19
CA GLY A 137 6.48 -11.13 10.44
C GLY A 137 5.37 -11.95 11.11
N ILE A 138 4.57 -12.69 10.32
CA ILE A 138 3.40 -13.45 10.80
C ILE A 138 3.38 -14.87 10.24
N SER A 139 2.61 -15.77 10.85
CA SER A 139 2.50 -17.15 10.36
C SER A 139 1.80 -17.26 9.00
N MET A 140 2.14 -18.29 8.22
CA MET A 140 1.49 -18.60 6.94
C MET A 140 -0.03 -18.77 7.06
N GLY A 141 -0.51 -19.39 8.15
CA GLY A 141 -1.94 -19.50 8.43
C GLY A 141 -2.59 -18.13 8.62
N THR A 142 -1.91 -17.21 9.29
CA THR A 142 -2.37 -15.82 9.46
C THR A 142 -2.41 -15.09 8.13
N VAL A 143 -1.40 -15.22 7.27
CA VAL A 143 -1.36 -14.63 5.91
C VAL A 143 -2.60 -15.07 5.11
N LYS A 144 -2.83 -16.38 5.00
CA LYS A 144 -3.99 -16.96 4.30
C LYS A 144 -5.31 -16.36 4.82
N SER A 145 -5.47 -16.32 6.14
CA SER A 145 -6.70 -15.79 6.76
C SER A 145 -6.91 -14.28 6.54
N ARG A 146 -5.83 -13.50 6.44
CA ARG A 146 -5.89 -12.05 6.21
C ARG A 146 -6.21 -11.74 4.76
N ILE A 147 -5.59 -12.46 3.82
CA ILE A 147 -5.87 -12.32 2.38
C ILE A 147 -7.32 -12.72 2.09
N ALA A 148 -7.78 -13.87 2.61
CA ALA A 148 -9.15 -14.34 2.40
C ALA A 148 -10.18 -13.31 2.89
N ARG A 149 -10.03 -12.83 4.13
CA ARG A 149 -10.92 -11.81 4.71
C ARG A 149 -10.85 -10.48 3.95
N GLY A 150 -9.65 -10.04 3.56
CA GLY A 150 -9.49 -8.81 2.78
C GLY A 150 -10.18 -8.88 1.41
N ARG A 151 -10.02 -9.99 0.70
CA ARG A 151 -10.70 -10.21 -0.59
C ARG A 151 -12.22 -10.28 -0.44
N GLU A 152 -12.72 -10.88 0.63
CA GLU A 152 -14.16 -10.92 0.91
C GLU A 152 -14.74 -9.52 1.18
N GLU A 153 -14.07 -8.72 2.00
CA GLU A 153 -14.47 -7.33 2.25
C GLU A 153 -14.41 -6.47 0.97
N LEU A 154 -13.35 -6.62 0.17
CA LEU A 154 -13.25 -5.94 -1.13
C LEU A 154 -14.38 -6.34 -2.06
N ARG A 155 -14.67 -7.64 -2.18
CA ARG A 155 -15.79 -8.13 -3.00
C ARG A 155 -17.11 -7.55 -2.52
N ARG A 156 -17.34 -7.44 -1.21
CA ARG A 156 -18.55 -6.84 -0.65
C ARG A 156 -18.67 -5.35 -0.98
N LYS A 157 -17.57 -4.60 -0.90
CA LYS A 157 -17.52 -3.16 -1.19
C LYS A 157 -17.62 -2.83 -2.68
N LEU A 158 -17.11 -3.71 -3.53
CA LEU A 158 -17.10 -3.52 -4.98
C LEU A 158 -18.32 -4.15 -5.69
N LYS A 159 -19.20 -4.86 -4.96
CA LYS A 159 -20.50 -5.34 -5.49
C LYS A 159 -21.37 -4.13 -5.83
N GLY A 160 -21.31 -3.65 -7.07
CA GLY A 160 -22.06 -2.48 -7.54
C GLY A 160 -21.39 -1.72 -8.69
N TYR A 161 -20.11 -2.00 -8.96
CA TYR A 161 -19.39 -1.62 -10.18
C TYR A 161 -19.19 -2.85 -11.08
#